data_AF-A0A1C5C1R1-F1
#
_entry.id   AF-A0A1C5C1R1-F1
#
_cell.length_a   1.000
_cell.length_b   1.000
_cell.length_c   1.000
_cell.angle_alpha   90.00
_cell.angle_beta   90.00
_cell.angle_gamma   90.00
#
_symmetry.space_group_name_H-M   'P 1'
#
loop_
_entity.id
_entity.type
_entity.pdbx_description
1 polymer ?
#
loop_
_entity_poly.entity_id
_entity_poly.type
_entity_poly.pdbx_seq_one_letter_code
_entity_poly.pdbx_strand_id
1 'polypeptide(L)'
;MARPWLSVLAQVAPVPLGLLLSGALVWGATNADWSGTTSNSGNKWTSSALGLANDSKVPMFRVDDMHPGDTGSNCIKIVSNADFPTVLKLYSNSPNWPSDFQSFINLKIEVGSGGTSGNCNGFTPHRSAFDGTLDQLVALNTDFRTGLGPWTLPGKPPNSLSFRVAWQFSPSAPDSAQSTDTNEASFIWEAREHE
;
A
#
# COMPACT_ATOMS: atom_id res chain seq x y z
N MET A 1 -56.57 24.67 -73.26
CA MET A 1 -56.18 25.93 -72.59
C MET A 1 -55.63 25.60 -71.22
N ALA A 2 -54.31 25.39 -71.10
CA ALA A 2 -53.65 25.26 -69.81
C ALA A 2 -53.45 26.66 -69.23
N ARG A 3 -53.91 26.90 -68.01
CA ARG A 3 -53.96 28.25 -67.44
C ARG A 3 -52.52 28.68 -67.08
N PRO A 4 -52.01 29.81 -67.62
CA PRO A 4 -50.59 30.18 -67.56
C PRO A 4 -50.06 30.45 -66.13
N TRP A 5 -50.94 30.64 -65.16
CA TRP A 5 -50.57 30.82 -63.74
C TRP A 5 -50.08 29.51 -63.07
N LEU A 6 -50.43 28.34 -63.60
CA LEU A 6 -49.91 27.05 -63.11
C LEU A 6 -48.43 26.85 -63.48
N SER A 7 -47.96 27.40 -64.60
CA SER A 7 -46.55 27.35 -65.01
C SER A 7 -45.69 28.25 -64.13
N VAL A 8 -46.21 29.43 -63.75
CA VAL A 8 -45.53 30.37 -62.85
C VAL A 8 -45.42 29.79 -61.43
N LEU A 9 -46.48 29.12 -60.95
CA LEU A 9 -46.44 28.40 -59.66
C LEU A 9 -45.44 27.25 -59.65
N ALA A 10 -45.34 26.47 -60.74
CA ALA A 10 -44.37 25.38 -60.85
C ALA A 10 -42.90 25.86 -60.88
N GLN A 11 -42.65 27.09 -61.33
CA GLN A 11 -41.29 27.64 -61.47
C GLN A 11 -40.84 28.45 -60.24
N VAL A 12 -41.78 29.04 -59.48
CA VAL A 12 -41.47 29.90 -58.32
C VAL A 12 -41.62 29.18 -56.98
N ALA A 13 -42.40 28.10 -56.90
CA ALA A 13 -42.60 27.32 -55.67
C ALA A 13 -41.37 26.55 -55.14
N PRO A 14 -40.44 26.00 -55.97
CA PRO A 14 -39.35 25.17 -55.45
C PRO A 14 -38.38 25.92 -54.55
N VAL A 15 -38.17 27.22 -54.79
CA VAL A 15 -37.19 28.05 -54.07
C VAL A 15 -37.59 28.27 -52.60
N PRO A 16 -38.78 28.81 -52.27
CA PRO A 16 -39.21 28.98 -50.88
C PRO A 16 -39.44 27.62 -50.20
N LEU A 17 -39.88 26.59 -50.92
CA LEU A 17 -40.07 25.25 -50.34
C LEU A 17 -38.73 24.60 -49.97
N GLY A 18 -37.71 24.74 -50.83
CA GLY A 18 -36.34 24.30 -50.55
C GLY A 18 -35.71 25.08 -49.39
N LEU A 19 -35.97 26.38 -49.29
CA LEU A 19 -35.54 27.22 -48.17
C LEU A 19 -36.24 26.84 -46.85
N LEU A 20 -37.53 26.52 -46.90
CA LEU A 20 -38.28 26.04 -45.74
C LEU A 20 -37.81 24.65 -45.29
N LEU A 21 -37.53 23.73 -46.23
CA LEU A 21 -37.00 22.41 -45.91
C LEU A 21 -35.57 22.46 -45.37
N SER A 22 -34.72 23.32 -45.94
CA SER A 22 -33.36 23.55 -45.46
C SER A 22 -33.36 24.25 -44.09
N GLY A 23 -34.28 25.19 -43.88
CA GLY A 23 -34.50 25.86 -42.60
C GLY A 23 -35.03 24.92 -41.52
N ALA A 24 -35.93 24.00 -41.85
CA ALA A 24 -36.44 23.00 -40.92
C ALA A 24 -35.38 21.97 -40.50
N LEU A 25 -34.46 21.60 -41.42
CA LEU A 25 -33.31 20.75 -41.08
C LEU A 25 -32.31 21.45 -40.17
N VAL A 26 -32.12 22.77 -40.31
CA VAL A 26 -31.20 23.56 -39.49
C VAL A 26 -31.85 24.04 -38.18
N TRP A 27 -33.19 24.14 -38.08
CA TRP A 27 -33.88 24.52 -36.84
C TRP A 27 -33.83 23.43 -35.76
N GLY A 28 -33.48 22.20 -36.13
CA GLY A 28 -33.05 21.17 -35.17
C GLY A 28 -31.66 21.44 -34.54
N ALA A 29 -31.03 22.58 -34.85
CA ALA A 29 -29.77 22.99 -34.29
C ALA A 29 -29.93 23.51 -32.84
N THR A 30 -29.11 22.89 -31.98
CA THR A 30 -28.19 23.63 -31.10
C THR A 30 -28.82 24.38 -29.93
N ASN A 31 -28.72 23.75 -28.74
CA ASN A 31 -28.13 24.37 -27.55
C ASN A 31 -27.82 23.30 -26.48
N ALA A 32 -26.67 22.66 -26.61
CA ALA A 32 -25.80 22.34 -25.48
C ALA A 32 -24.39 22.26 -26.05
N ASP A 33 -23.71 23.38 -25.90
CA ASP A 33 -22.27 23.59 -25.75
C ASP A 33 -21.33 22.51 -26.30
N TRP A 34 -20.35 22.97 -27.07
CA TRP A 34 -19.14 22.21 -27.33
C TRP A 34 -18.30 22.20 -26.06
N SER A 35 -18.81 21.53 -25.02
CA SER A 35 -17.95 20.98 -24.00
C SER A 35 -17.67 19.55 -24.45
N GLY A 36 -16.42 19.30 -24.81
CA GLY A 36 -15.95 17.93 -24.81
C GLY A 36 -16.22 17.38 -23.42
N THR A 37 -17.02 16.33 -23.33
CA THR A 37 -16.86 15.45 -22.18
C THR A 37 -15.50 14.80 -22.37
N THR A 38 -14.47 15.35 -21.71
CA THR A 38 -13.46 14.43 -21.20
C THR A 38 -14.22 13.61 -20.17
N SER A 39 -14.67 12.41 -20.55
CA SER A 39 -14.69 11.39 -19.53
C SER A 39 -13.23 11.24 -19.13
N ASN A 40 -12.94 11.38 -17.84
CA ASN A 40 -11.83 10.60 -17.33
C ASN A 40 -12.31 9.13 -17.34
N SER A 41 -12.46 8.55 -18.52
CA SER A 41 -12.59 7.12 -18.70
C SER A 41 -11.16 6.60 -18.83
N GLY A 42 -10.77 5.73 -17.91
CA GLY A 42 -9.38 5.66 -17.44
C GLY A 42 -9.17 6.27 -16.05
N ASN A 43 -10.21 6.78 -15.37
CA ASN A 43 -10.15 6.98 -13.92
C ASN A 43 -10.18 5.60 -13.28
N LYS A 44 -9.03 4.95 -13.32
CA LYS A 44 -8.70 3.88 -12.42
C LYS A 44 -8.50 4.53 -11.07
N TRP A 45 -9.55 4.54 -10.27
CA TRP A 45 -9.38 4.42 -8.84
C TRP A 45 -8.98 2.97 -8.58
N THR A 46 -7.76 2.63 -8.99
CA THR A 46 -7.10 1.44 -8.48
C THR A 46 -6.67 1.83 -7.08
N SER A 47 -7.45 1.43 -6.07
CA SER A 47 -6.89 1.25 -4.73
C SER A 47 -5.95 0.06 -4.80
N SER A 48 -4.78 0.26 -5.40
CA SER A 48 -3.68 -0.68 -5.28
C SER A 48 -3.16 -0.53 -3.86
N ALA A 49 -3.05 -1.61 -3.09
CA ALA A 49 -2.16 -1.63 -1.94
C ALA A 49 -0.83 -1.01 -2.39
N LEU A 50 -0.29 -0.04 -1.65
CA LEU A 50 0.70 1.00 -2.03
C LEU A 50 2.07 0.51 -2.60
N GLY A 51 2.06 -0.45 -3.51
CA GLY A 51 3.23 -1.00 -4.19
C GLY A 51 4.28 -1.58 -3.27
N LEU A 52 3.95 -1.87 -2.01
CA LEU A 52 4.89 -2.44 -1.05
C LEU A 52 5.15 -3.90 -1.39
N ALA A 53 6.43 -4.22 -1.56
CA ALA A 53 6.93 -5.57 -1.66
C ALA A 53 7.99 -5.78 -0.57
N ASN A 54 8.11 -7.01 -0.09
CA ASN A 54 9.25 -7.44 0.70
C ASN A 54 9.97 -8.57 -0.03
N ASP A 55 11.22 -8.80 0.33
CA ASP A 55 12.07 -9.82 -0.28
C ASP A 55 11.99 -11.20 0.42
N SER A 56 11.07 -11.40 1.37
CA SER A 56 10.84 -12.69 2.02
C SER A 56 9.80 -13.56 1.29
N LYS A 57 9.98 -14.88 1.40
CA LYS A 57 9.05 -15.93 0.95
C LYS A 57 8.68 -16.92 2.05
N VAL A 58 9.19 -16.70 3.27
CA VAL A 58 9.08 -17.60 4.42
C VAL A 58 8.90 -16.77 5.71
N PRO A 59 8.45 -17.37 6.83
CA PRO A 59 8.38 -16.67 8.11
C PRO A 59 9.73 -16.07 8.49
N MET A 60 9.72 -14.89 9.11
CA MET A 60 10.96 -14.19 9.50
C MET A 60 11.72 -14.95 10.59
N PHE A 61 11.02 -15.67 11.46
CA PHE A 61 11.62 -16.59 12.42
C PHE A 61 10.80 -17.88 12.49
N ARG A 62 11.52 -18.99 12.54
CA ARG A 62 11.01 -20.29 12.97
C ARG A 62 12.13 -20.92 13.79
N VAL A 63 11.94 -20.94 15.11
CA VAL A 63 12.93 -21.41 16.07
C VAL A 63 12.30 -22.56 16.81
N ASP A 64 12.86 -23.74 16.62
CA ASP A 64 12.52 -24.95 17.34
C ASP A 64 13.59 -25.15 18.44
N ASP A 65 13.23 -25.76 19.57
CA ASP A 65 14.15 -26.11 20.67
C ASP A 65 14.99 -24.92 21.22
N MET A 66 14.36 -23.78 21.50
CA MET A 66 15.03 -22.57 22.01
C MET A 66 15.48 -22.72 23.48
N HIS A 67 16.74 -22.39 23.76
CA HIS A 67 17.36 -22.45 25.10
C HIS A 67 17.70 -21.07 25.65
N PRO A 68 17.67 -20.86 26.99
CA PRO A 68 18.01 -19.56 27.58
C PRO A 68 19.36 -19.02 27.11
N GLY A 69 19.37 -17.78 26.63
CA GLY A 69 20.55 -17.13 26.06
C GLY A 69 20.72 -17.31 24.56
N ASP A 70 19.92 -18.17 23.91
CA ASP A 70 19.91 -18.27 22.45
C ASP A 70 19.58 -16.93 21.81
N THR A 71 20.16 -16.72 20.62
CA THR A 71 19.99 -15.49 19.87
C THR A 71 19.78 -15.79 18.39
N GLY A 72 19.13 -14.86 17.70
CA GLY A 72 19.02 -14.90 16.26
C GLY A 72 18.76 -13.51 15.70
N SER A 73 18.99 -13.35 14.40
CA SER A 73 18.64 -12.13 13.72
C SER A 73 18.29 -12.41 12.27
N ASN A 74 17.29 -11.72 11.76
CA ASN A 74 16.97 -11.72 10.34
C ASN A 74 16.79 -10.31 9.84
N CYS A 75 17.20 -10.12 8.59
CA CYS A 75 17.00 -8.88 7.89
C CYS A 75 15.88 -9.05 6.87
N ILE A 76 15.22 -7.95 6.53
CA ILE A 76 14.19 -7.88 5.52
C ILE A 76 14.28 -6.53 4.82
N LYS A 77 14.13 -6.52 3.50
CA LYS A 77 14.12 -5.30 2.71
C LYS A 77 12.71 -5.01 2.24
N ILE A 78 12.20 -3.86 2.64
CA ILE A 78 10.91 -3.34 2.21
C ILE A 78 11.16 -2.42 1.02
N VAL A 79 10.62 -2.80 -0.13
CA VAL A 79 10.72 -2.06 -1.39
C VAL A 79 9.37 -1.37 -1.64
N SER A 80 9.41 -0.07 -1.92
CA SER A 80 8.23 0.66 -2.38
C SER A 80 8.37 1.00 -3.85
N ASN A 81 7.30 0.71 -4.58
CA ASN A 81 7.12 1.06 -5.98
C ASN A 81 6.25 2.31 -6.17
N ALA A 82 5.84 2.96 -5.08
CA ALA A 82 5.10 4.22 -5.16
C ALA A 82 5.98 5.32 -5.76
N ASP A 83 5.36 6.15 -6.61
CA ASP A 83 5.95 7.33 -7.26
C ASP A 83 5.64 8.65 -6.52
N PHE A 84 5.10 8.56 -5.31
CA PHE A 84 4.85 9.66 -4.38
C PHE A 84 5.32 9.30 -2.97
N PRO A 85 5.62 10.31 -2.12
CA PRO A 85 6.08 10.06 -0.76
C PRO A 85 5.04 9.30 0.07
N THR A 86 5.47 8.30 0.82
CA THR A 86 4.62 7.53 1.75
C THR A 86 5.27 7.43 3.13
N VAL A 87 4.42 7.32 4.14
CA VAL A 87 4.82 7.06 5.52
C VAL A 87 4.73 5.56 5.78
N LEU A 88 5.87 4.94 6.02
CA LEU A 88 5.99 3.55 6.44
C LEU A 88 5.98 3.47 7.96
N LYS A 89 5.18 2.55 8.49
CA LYS A 89 5.20 2.13 9.90
C LYS A 89 5.28 0.62 10.02
N LEU A 90 5.80 0.18 11.16
CA LEU A 90 5.89 -1.23 11.54
C LEU A 90 5.09 -1.46 12.82
N TYR A 91 4.17 -2.40 12.79
CA TYR A 91 3.42 -2.83 13.97
C TYR A 91 3.32 -4.35 13.99
N SER A 92 2.85 -4.90 15.10
CA SER A 92 2.56 -6.31 15.28
C SER A 92 1.09 -6.51 15.54
N ASN A 93 0.57 -7.69 15.22
CA ASN A 93 -0.66 -8.14 15.87
C ASN A 93 -0.29 -8.83 17.19
N SER A 94 -1.21 -8.78 18.16
CA SER A 94 -1.11 -9.55 19.39
C SER A 94 -2.02 -10.77 19.25
N PRO A 95 -1.47 -11.98 19.10
CA PRO A 95 -2.26 -13.18 19.26
C PRO A 95 -2.66 -13.32 20.73
N ASN A 96 -3.82 -13.91 21.01
CA ASN A 96 -4.07 -14.42 22.35
C ASN A 96 -3.09 -15.56 22.61
N TRP A 97 -2.06 -15.30 23.41
CA TRP A 97 -1.07 -16.30 23.79
C TRP A 97 -1.51 -17.04 25.05
N PRO A 98 -1.28 -18.36 25.11
CA PRO A 98 -1.66 -19.17 26.28
C PRO A 98 -0.72 -18.96 27.48
N SER A 99 0.39 -18.23 27.31
CA SER A 99 1.45 -18.03 28.31
C SER A 99 2.04 -16.62 28.26
N ASP A 100 2.95 -16.34 29.19
CA ASP A 100 3.76 -15.11 29.26
C ASP A 100 5.13 -15.26 28.56
N PHE A 101 5.31 -16.31 27.76
CA PHE A 101 6.60 -16.68 27.15
C PHE A 101 7.24 -15.53 26.35
N GLN A 102 6.43 -14.73 25.65
CA GLN A 102 6.85 -13.54 24.91
C GLN A 102 7.59 -12.49 25.75
N SER A 103 7.36 -12.46 27.06
CA SER A 103 8.01 -11.52 27.98
C SER A 103 9.48 -11.84 28.18
N PHE A 104 9.89 -13.07 27.86
CA PHE A 104 11.27 -13.54 27.91
C PHE A 104 11.98 -13.47 26.56
N ILE A 105 11.32 -12.99 25.49
CA ILE A 105 11.98 -12.75 24.21
C ILE A 105 12.34 -11.26 24.15
N ASN A 106 13.63 -10.96 24.32
CA ASN A 106 14.17 -9.63 24.08
C ASN A 106 14.23 -9.40 22.56
N LEU A 107 13.72 -8.27 22.10
CA LEU A 107 13.71 -7.86 20.70
C LEU A 107 14.42 -6.53 20.51
N LYS A 108 15.21 -6.48 19.45
CA LYS A 108 15.78 -5.24 18.92
C LYS A 108 15.45 -5.11 17.45
N ILE A 109 14.86 -3.98 17.07
CA ILE A 109 14.53 -3.68 15.68
C ILE A 109 15.31 -2.44 15.27
N GLU A 110 16.05 -2.56 14.18
CA GLU A 110 16.83 -1.47 13.61
C GLU A 110 16.41 -1.22 12.17
N VAL A 111 16.36 0.05 11.78
CA VAL A 111 16.13 0.47 10.40
C VAL A 111 17.45 0.91 9.80
N GLY A 112 17.69 0.53 8.54
CA GLY A 112 19.00 0.53 7.93
C GLY A 112 18.96 0.50 6.40
N SER A 113 20.14 0.23 5.84
CA SER A 113 20.32 -0.14 4.43
C SER A 113 21.15 -1.42 4.34
N GLY A 114 21.17 -2.06 3.16
CA GLY A 114 21.87 -3.32 2.96
C GLY A 114 21.14 -4.51 3.60
N GLY A 115 21.79 -5.68 3.60
CA GLY A 115 21.14 -6.94 3.97
C GLY A 115 20.02 -7.35 3.00
N THR A 116 19.56 -8.59 3.14
CA THR A 116 18.43 -9.15 2.40
C THR A 116 17.62 -10.07 3.32
N SER A 117 16.43 -10.48 2.87
CA SER A 117 15.64 -11.49 3.58
C SER A 117 16.50 -12.67 4.04
N GLY A 118 16.45 -12.98 5.34
CA GLY A 118 17.17 -14.12 5.91
C GLY A 118 18.69 -13.93 6.07
N ASN A 119 19.25 -12.77 5.70
CA ASN A 119 20.69 -12.52 5.78
C ASN A 119 21.02 -11.04 6.07
N CYS A 120 21.61 -10.80 7.24
CA CYS A 120 22.02 -9.47 7.67
C CYS A 120 23.44 -9.04 7.25
N ASN A 121 24.15 -9.84 6.45
CA ASN A 121 25.46 -9.46 5.97
C ASN A 121 25.40 -8.17 5.14
N GLY A 122 26.25 -7.20 5.47
CA GLY A 122 26.26 -5.88 4.84
C GLY A 122 25.10 -4.96 5.28
N PHE A 123 24.27 -5.37 6.24
CA PHE A 123 23.30 -4.47 6.86
C PHE A 123 24.02 -3.38 7.67
N THR A 124 23.66 -2.12 7.41
CA THR A 124 24.15 -0.95 8.12
C THR A 124 22.98 -0.26 8.83
N PRO A 125 22.93 -0.28 10.17
CA PRO A 125 21.86 0.39 10.91
C PRO A 125 22.01 1.91 10.82
N HIS A 126 20.90 2.61 10.61
CA HIS A 126 20.83 4.06 10.71
C HIS A 126 20.24 4.51 12.05
N ARG A 127 19.21 3.81 12.53
CA ARG A 127 18.54 4.08 13.82
C ARG A 127 18.03 2.79 14.46
N SER A 128 18.02 2.76 15.80
CA SER A 128 17.23 1.78 16.56
C SER A 128 15.77 2.22 16.56
N ALA A 129 14.88 1.35 16.11
CA ALA A 129 13.44 1.56 16.08
C ALA A 129 12.76 1.04 17.34
N PHE A 130 13.26 -0.05 17.92
CA PHE A 130 12.71 -0.68 19.12
C PHE A 130 13.81 -1.43 19.87
N ASP A 131 13.74 -1.39 21.19
CA ASP A 131 14.60 -2.13 22.11
C ASP A 131 13.76 -2.44 23.36
N GLY A 132 13.35 -3.69 23.52
CA GLY A 132 12.36 -4.12 24.53
C GLY A 132 12.03 -5.60 24.42
N THR A 133 10.90 -6.05 24.96
CA THR A 133 10.45 -7.45 24.83
C THR A 133 9.43 -7.62 23.70
N LEU A 134 9.24 -8.86 23.23
CA LEU A 134 8.17 -9.19 22.27
C LEU A 134 6.80 -8.83 22.83
N ASP A 135 6.57 -9.08 24.13
CA ASP A 135 5.34 -8.66 24.83
C ASP A 135 5.07 -7.16 24.70
N GLN A 136 6.10 -6.34 24.97
CA GLN A 136 6.00 -4.89 24.84
C GLN A 136 5.72 -4.45 23.41
N LEU A 137 6.35 -5.08 22.43
CA LEU A 137 6.12 -4.76 21.03
C LEU A 137 4.66 -4.99 20.65
N VAL A 138 4.11 -6.18 20.95
CA VAL A 138 2.75 -6.54 20.55
C VAL A 138 1.67 -5.82 21.36
N ALA A 139 1.97 -5.40 22.58
CA ALA A 139 1.03 -4.64 23.40
C ALA A 139 0.96 -3.16 23.00
N LEU A 140 2.09 -2.57 22.61
CA LEU A 140 2.19 -1.12 22.37
C LEU A 140 2.07 -0.73 20.90
N ASN A 141 2.42 -1.62 19.96
CA ASN A 141 2.49 -1.32 18.53
C ASN A 141 1.54 -2.24 17.77
N THR A 142 0.24 -1.95 17.86
CA THR A 142 -0.85 -2.84 17.41
C THR A 142 -1.41 -2.51 16.03
N ASP A 143 -1.21 -1.27 15.59
CA ASP A 143 -1.82 -0.74 14.36
C ASP A 143 -0.96 0.41 13.80
N PHE A 144 -1.37 0.95 12.65
CA PHE A 144 -0.64 2.05 12.02
C PHE A 144 -0.51 3.31 12.90
N ARG A 145 -1.49 3.60 13.76
CA ARG A 145 -1.46 4.80 14.62
C ARG A 145 -0.42 4.64 15.72
N THR A 146 -0.26 3.44 16.27
CA THR A 146 0.67 3.15 17.38
C THR A 146 1.99 2.50 16.92
N GLY A 147 2.13 2.17 15.64
CA GLY A 147 3.29 1.50 15.10
C GLY A 147 4.59 2.30 15.17
N LEU A 148 5.70 1.57 15.16
CA LEU A 148 7.06 2.09 15.08
C LEU A 148 7.26 2.90 13.79
N GLY A 149 8.09 3.94 13.88
CA GLY A 149 8.27 4.94 12.84
C GLY A 149 7.79 6.31 13.32
N PRO A 150 7.37 7.22 12.41
CA PRO A 150 7.26 7.04 10.97
C PRO A 150 8.61 7.02 10.23
N TRP A 151 8.66 6.34 9.09
CA TRP A 151 9.74 6.47 8.10
C TRP A 151 9.21 6.95 6.76
N THR A 152 9.89 7.92 6.16
CA THR A 152 9.50 8.43 4.84
C THR A 152 10.12 7.59 3.74
N LEU A 153 9.28 7.05 2.86
CA LEU A 153 9.67 6.52 1.56
C LEU A 153 9.45 7.63 0.52
N PRO A 154 10.46 8.04 -0.26
CA PRO A 154 10.44 9.30 -0.99
C PRO A 154 9.59 9.31 -2.28
N GLY A 155 9.01 8.19 -2.68
CA GLY A 155 8.24 8.13 -3.93
C GLY A 155 9.08 8.17 -5.21
N LYS A 156 10.34 7.75 -5.14
CA LYS A 156 11.24 7.69 -6.31
C LYS A 156 11.70 6.25 -6.51
N PRO A 157 10.90 5.40 -7.19
CA PRO A 157 11.20 3.98 -7.28
C PRO A 157 12.41 3.70 -8.20
N PRO A 158 13.20 2.64 -7.93
CA PRO A 158 13.09 1.78 -6.76
C PRO A 158 13.65 2.49 -5.51
N ASN A 159 12.86 2.52 -4.43
CA ASN A 159 13.34 2.92 -3.12
C ASN A 159 13.04 1.82 -2.10
N SER A 160 13.88 1.72 -1.08
CA SER A 160 13.77 0.67 -0.08
C SER A 160 14.32 1.08 1.27
N LEU A 161 13.76 0.49 2.32
CA LEU A 161 14.32 0.49 3.66
C LEU A 161 14.59 -0.95 4.07
N SER A 162 15.74 -1.19 4.68
CA SER A 162 16.05 -2.49 5.27
C SER A 162 15.80 -2.44 6.77
N PHE A 163 15.33 -3.55 7.32
CA PHE A 163 15.15 -3.73 8.75
C PHE A 163 15.96 -4.93 9.21
N ARG A 164 16.59 -4.83 10.37
CA ARG A 164 17.15 -5.96 11.10
C ARG A 164 16.31 -6.16 12.34
N VAL A 165 15.75 -7.35 12.49
CA VAL A 165 15.12 -7.80 13.72
C VAL A 165 16.05 -8.80 14.36
N ALA A 166 16.47 -8.52 15.58
CA ALA A 166 17.27 -9.42 16.40
C ALA A 166 16.46 -9.82 17.63
N TRP A 167 16.62 -11.07 18.04
CA TRP A 167 16.01 -11.60 19.24
C TRP A 167 17.05 -12.27 20.12
N GLN A 168 16.77 -12.28 21.42
CA GLN A 168 17.45 -13.10 22.40
C GLN A 168 16.42 -13.70 23.34
N PHE A 169 16.47 -15.00 23.53
CA PHE A 169 15.73 -15.61 24.62
C PHE A 169 16.45 -15.31 25.93
N SER A 170 15.71 -14.76 26.89
CA SER A 170 16.29 -14.25 28.12
C SER A 170 17.13 -15.34 28.82
N PRO A 171 18.40 -15.06 29.15
CA PRO A 171 19.22 -15.98 29.94
C PRO A 171 18.61 -16.27 31.33
N SER A 172 17.70 -15.43 31.80
CA SER A 172 16.99 -15.58 33.08
C SER A 172 15.58 -16.15 32.92
N ALA A 173 15.24 -16.75 31.76
CA ALA A 173 13.95 -17.36 31.55
C ALA A 173 13.74 -18.52 32.57
N PRO A 174 12.59 -18.58 33.26
CA PRO A 174 12.32 -19.62 34.27
C PRO A 174 12.01 -20.97 33.61
N ASP A 175 12.06 -22.05 34.40
CA ASP A 175 11.69 -23.40 33.94
C ASP A 175 10.22 -23.48 33.47
N SER A 176 9.36 -22.57 33.94
CA SER A 176 7.97 -22.47 33.47
C SER A 176 7.86 -22.02 32.00
N ALA A 177 8.94 -21.51 31.40
CA ALA A 177 9.00 -21.19 29.97
C ALA A 177 9.37 -22.41 29.10
N GLN A 178 9.72 -23.56 29.70
CA GLN A 178 10.04 -24.79 28.95
C GLN A 178 8.79 -25.40 28.31
N SER A 179 8.97 -26.16 27.22
CA SER A 179 7.92 -26.92 26.52
C SER A 179 6.65 -26.11 26.20
N THR A 180 6.83 -24.82 25.94
CA THR A 180 5.74 -23.89 25.66
C THR A 180 5.74 -23.53 24.18
N ASP A 181 4.62 -23.81 23.51
CA ASP A 181 4.38 -23.33 22.16
C ASP A 181 3.70 -21.96 22.20
N THR A 182 4.28 -20.99 21.51
CA THR A 182 3.63 -19.70 21.30
C THR A 182 3.04 -19.59 19.90
N ASN A 183 1.87 -18.98 19.80
CA ASN A 183 1.28 -18.63 18.51
C ASN A 183 2.16 -17.61 17.77
N GLU A 184 2.07 -17.60 16.45
CA GLU A 184 2.85 -16.73 15.56
C GLU A 184 2.72 -15.23 15.91
N ALA A 185 3.84 -14.55 16.19
CA ALA A 185 3.90 -13.08 16.21
C ALA A 185 4.08 -12.57 14.77
N SER A 186 3.16 -11.72 14.28
CA SER A 186 3.28 -11.16 12.93
C SER A 186 3.94 -9.78 12.94
N PHE A 187 4.94 -9.55 12.09
CA PHE A 187 5.49 -8.23 11.85
C PHE A 187 4.87 -7.65 10.57
N ILE A 188 4.24 -6.49 10.68
CA ILE A 188 3.45 -5.88 9.60
C ILE A 188 4.04 -4.52 9.25
N TRP A 189 4.52 -4.40 8.01
CA TRP A 189 4.92 -3.14 7.42
C TRP A 189 3.78 -2.58 6.57
N GLU A 190 3.29 -1.40 6.94
CA GLU A 190 2.24 -0.71 6.21
C GLU A 190 2.75 0.68 5.81
N ALA A 191 2.55 1.04 4.55
CA ALA A 191 2.77 2.40 4.07
C ALA A 191 1.42 3.07 3.84
N ARG A 192 1.33 4.37 4.15
CA ARG A 192 0.19 5.23 3.81
C ARG A 192 0.66 6.53 3.17
N GLU A 193 -0.18 7.11 2.32
CA GLU A 193 0.09 8.41 1.70
C GLU A 193 0.06 9.55 2.74
N HIS A 194 -0.77 9.44 3.78
CA HIS A 194 -0.90 10.40 4.90
C HIS A 194 -1.02 9.65 6.25
N GLU A 195 -0.57 10.28 7.34
CA GLU A 195 -0.72 9.76 8.73
C GLU A 195 -2.13 9.88 9.29
#